data_AF-T1CKE3-F1
#
_entry.id   AF-T1CKE3-F1
#
_cell.length_a   1.000
_cell.length_b   1.000
_cell.length_c   1.000
_cell.angle_alpha   90.00
_cell.angle_beta   90.00
_cell.angle_gamma   90.00
#
_symmetry.space_group_name_H-M   'P 1'
#
loop_
_entity.id
_entity.type
_entity.pdbx_description
1 polymer ?
#
loop_
_entity_poly.entity_id
_entity_poly.type
_entity_poly.pdbx_seq_one_letter_code
_entity_poly.pdbx_strand_id
1 'polypeptide(L)'
;PRGIRGTVVTIVSRMEVSASDPGFRHPTKPIGRFYTDSEASRLRRTTDWTLREDPAQRGWRRVVASPTPRRWLEAGAVRGWLARRPPTPWIPVVAGGGGVPVIRQRGGRTGGSTPSSTRTGPRP
;
A
#
# COMPACT_ATOMS: atom_id res chain seq x y z
N PRO A 1 -19.63 -30.19 6.26
CA PRO A 1 -18.71 -29.03 6.33
C PRO A 1 -18.32 -28.71 7.79
N ARG A 2 -17.05 -28.85 8.17
CA ARG A 2 -16.58 -28.38 9.49
C ARG A 2 -16.50 -26.86 9.43
N GLY A 3 -17.43 -26.18 10.10
CA GLY A 3 -17.44 -24.72 10.15
C GLY A 3 -16.14 -24.17 10.74
N ILE A 4 -15.67 -23.05 10.22
CA ILE A 4 -14.54 -22.31 10.81
C ILE A 4 -14.99 -21.87 12.20
N ARG A 5 -14.42 -22.47 13.25
CA ARG A 5 -14.64 -22.05 14.63
C ARG A 5 -13.72 -20.86 14.90
N GLY A 6 -14.30 -19.69 15.10
CA GLY A 6 -13.57 -18.49 15.53
C GLY A 6 -14.11 -17.19 14.98
N THR A 7 -13.73 -16.09 15.61
CA THR A 7 -14.12 -14.74 15.20
C THR A 7 -13.11 -14.21 14.17
N VAL A 8 -13.57 -13.92 12.96
CA VAL A 8 -12.73 -13.28 11.94
C VAL A 8 -12.61 -11.80 12.27
N VAL A 9 -11.37 -11.28 12.29
CA VAL A 9 -11.09 -9.88 12.62
C VAL A 9 -10.21 -9.27 11.54
N THR A 10 -10.69 -8.21 10.90
CA THR A 10 -9.89 -7.47 9.92
C THR A 10 -9.11 -6.36 10.61
N ILE A 11 -7.81 -6.29 10.35
CA ILE A 11 -6.92 -5.31 10.98
C ILE A 11 -6.36 -4.38 9.91
N VAL A 12 -6.64 -3.08 10.07
CA VAL A 12 -5.98 -2.04 9.27
C VAL A 12 -4.49 -2.13 9.53
N SER A 13 -3.73 -2.46 8.49
CA SER A 13 -2.32 -2.79 8.59
C SER A 13 -1.48 -1.70 7.98
N ARG A 14 -0.50 -1.18 8.71
CA ARG A 14 0.47 -0.20 8.23
C ARG A 14 1.82 -0.86 8.00
N MET A 15 2.38 -0.64 6.83
CA MET A 15 3.71 -1.15 6.44
C MET A 15 4.72 -0.01 6.42
N GLU A 16 5.68 -0.05 7.33
CA GLU A 16 6.84 0.81 7.29
C GLU A 16 7.68 0.50 6.05
N VAL A 17 8.04 1.56 5.31
CA VAL A 17 8.90 1.52 4.13
C VAL A 17 10.00 2.58 4.26
N SER A 18 11.09 2.43 3.49
CA SER A 18 12.17 3.43 3.51
C SER A 18 11.79 4.68 2.73
N ALA A 19 12.01 5.88 3.26
CA ALA A 19 11.81 7.12 2.49
C ALA A 19 12.67 7.21 1.23
N SER A 20 13.84 6.57 1.26
CA SER A 20 14.81 6.54 0.16
C SER A 20 14.62 5.38 -0.82
N ASP A 21 13.58 4.56 -0.63
CA ASP A 21 13.36 3.35 -1.42
C ASP A 21 13.32 3.67 -2.93
N PRO A 22 14.09 2.96 -3.76
CA PRO A 22 14.13 3.21 -5.21
C PRO A 22 12.77 2.99 -5.89
N GLY A 23 11.88 2.18 -5.30
CA GLY A 23 10.52 1.94 -5.78
C GLY A 23 9.63 3.19 -5.81
N PHE A 24 10.01 4.28 -5.12
CA PHE A 24 9.36 5.59 -5.28
C PHE A 24 9.77 6.30 -6.58
N ARG A 25 11.02 6.09 -7.03
CA ARG A 25 11.54 6.71 -8.27
C ARG A 25 11.20 5.89 -9.51
N HIS A 26 11.01 4.58 -9.34
CA HIS A 26 10.69 3.66 -10.42
C HIS A 26 9.37 2.93 -10.13
N PRO A 27 8.21 3.57 -10.39
CA PRO A 27 6.92 2.94 -10.16
C PRO A 27 6.72 1.74 -11.10
N THR A 28 6.38 0.60 -10.52
CA THR A 28 6.26 -0.68 -11.24
C THR A 28 4.94 -1.37 -11.02
N LYS A 29 4.26 -1.16 -9.88
CA LYS A 29 3.05 -1.90 -9.54
C LYS A 29 1.87 -1.38 -10.35
N PRO A 30 1.30 -2.18 -11.26
CA PRO A 30 0.21 -1.73 -12.09
C PRO A 30 -1.11 -1.81 -11.31
N ILE A 31 -1.95 -0.78 -11.42
CA ILE A 31 -3.22 -0.64 -10.71
C ILE A 31 -4.36 -0.25 -11.66
N GLY A 32 -5.59 -0.57 -11.27
CA GLY A 32 -6.79 -0.24 -12.05
C GLY A 32 -6.87 -0.98 -13.39
N ARG A 33 -7.76 -0.45 -14.25
CA ARG A 33 -8.08 -0.98 -15.59
C ARG A 33 -7.00 -0.66 -16.63
N PHE A 34 -7.16 -1.26 -17.81
CA PHE A 34 -6.38 -0.93 -19.00
C PHE A 34 -6.92 0.32 -19.70
N TYR A 35 -6.03 1.02 -20.39
CA TYR A 35 -6.32 2.19 -21.22
C TYR A 35 -5.82 1.97 -22.65
N THR A 36 -6.54 2.52 -23.61
CA THR A 36 -6.06 2.59 -25.00
C THR A 36 -4.91 3.59 -25.13
N ASP A 37 -4.23 3.59 -26.28
CA ASP A 37 -3.16 4.55 -26.55
C ASP A 37 -3.63 6.01 -26.55
N SER A 38 -4.83 6.27 -27.10
CA SER A 38 -5.42 7.61 -27.11
C SER A 38 -5.82 8.08 -25.70
N GLU A 39 -6.36 7.18 -24.87
CA GLU A 39 -6.66 7.46 -23.47
C GLU A 39 -5.39 7.71 -22.65
N ALA A 40 -4.36 6.88 -22.83
CA ALA A 40 -3.08 7.02 -22.14
C ALA A 40 -2.41 8.34 -22.50
N SER A 41 -2.40 8.69 -23.79
CA SER A 41 -1.89 9.97 -24.29
C SER A 41 -2.62 11.17 -23.66
N ARG A 42 -3.94 11.09 -23.52
CA ARG A 42 -4.72 12.13 -22.82
C ARG A 42 -4.37 12.21 -21.34
N LEU A 43 -4.36 11.08 -20.65
CA LEU A 43 -4.08 11.01 -19.21
C LEU A 43 -2.68 11.52 -18.85
N ARG A 44 -1.67 11.25 -19.69
CA ARG A 44 -0.31 11.80 -19.52
C ARG A 44 -0.27 13.33 -19.58
N ARG A 45 -1.19 13.97 -20.30
CA ARG A 45 -1.27 15.43 -20.41
C ARG A 45 -2.12 16.06 -19.30
N THR A 46 -3.07 15.31 -18.74
CA THR A 46 -4.06 15.86 -17.79
C THR A 46 -3.86 15.41 -16.35
N THR A 47 -2.91 14.52 -16.07
CA THR A 47 -2.66 13.96 -14.73
C THR A 47 -1.19 13.70 -14.50
N ASP A 48 -0.78 13.62 -13.23
CA ASP A 48 0.58 13.21 -12.83
C ASP A 48 0.77 11.68 -12.81
N TRP A 49 -0.05 10.93 -13.54
CA TRP A 49 0.00 9.49 -13.52
C TRP A 49 1.14 8.94 -14.37
N THR A 50 1.92 8.05 -13.79
CA THR A 50 2.84 7.23 -14.57
C THR A 50 2.07 6.08 -15.23
N LEU A 51 2.10 6.02 -16.55
CA LEU A 51 1.46 4.99 -17.37
C LEU A 51 2.52 4.17 -18.10
N ARG A 52 2.45 2.84 -17.96
CA ARG A 52 3.33 1.90 -18.67
C ARG A 52 2.50 0.96 -19.52
N GLU A 53 3.03 0.62 -20.68
CA GLU A 53 2.46 -0.42 -21.53
C GLU A 53 2.65 -1.77 -20.85
N ASP A 54 1.60 -2.60 -20.87
CA ASP A 54 1.66 -3.96 -20.36
C ASP A 54 2.07 -4.89 -21.50
N PRO A 55 3.28 -5.50 -21.48
CA PRO A 55 3.73 -6.33 -22.59
C PRO A 55 2.87 -7.60 -22.76
N ALA A 56 2.19 -8.04 -21.71
CA ALA A 56 1.38 -9.26 -21.72
C ALA A 56 -0.04 -9.02 -22.28
N GLN A 57 -0.51 -7.78 -22.32
CA GLN A 57 -1.84 -7.42 -22.80
C GLN A 57 -1.79 -6.08 -23.53
N ARG A 58 -2.23 -6.03 -24.79
CA ARG A 58 -2.26 -4.80 -25.60
C ARG A 58 -3.03 -3.67 -24.88
N GLY A 59 -2.30 -2.77 -24.22
CA GLY A 59 -2.88 -1.65 -23.48
C GLY A 59 -1.95 -1.04 -22.44
N TRP A 60 -2.38 0.11 -21.90
CA TRP A 60 -1.63 0.88 -20.91
C TRP A 60 -2.23 0.72 -19.51
N ARG A 61 -1.39 0.68 -18.48
CA ARG A 61 -1.83 0.67 -17.09
C ARG A 61 -1.17 1.76 -16.29
N ARG A 62 -1.92 2.31 -15.33
CA ARG A 62 -1.34 3.20 -14.31
C ARG A 62 -0.44 2.37 -13.42
N VAL A 63 0.80 2.81 -13.24
CA VAL A 63 1.71 2.23 -12.27
C VAL A 63 1.89 3.18 -11.09
N VAL A 64 2.08 2.61 -9.91
CA VAL A 64 2.37 3.35 -8.68
C VAL A 64 3.65 2.83 -8.05
N ALA A 65 4.18 3.61 -7.10
CA ALA A 65 5.32 3.22 -6.30
C ALA A 65 5.07 1.87 -5.61
N SER A 66 6.09 1.02 -5.62
CA SER A 66 6.06 -0.29 -4.99
C SER A 66 7.29 -0.49 -4.10
N PRO A 67 7.42 0.31 -3.03
CA PRO A 67 8.56 0.23 -2.13
C PRO A 67 8.61 -1.10 -1.39
N THR A 68 9.79 -1.53 -0.99
CA THR A 68 9.98 -2.79 -0.27
C THR A 68 9.49 -2.67 1.17
N PRO A 69 8.58 -3.56 1.64
CA PRO A 69 8.08 -3.52 3.00
C PRO A 69 9.22 -3.84 3.97
N ARG A 70 9.36 -3.04 5.03
CA ARG A 70 10.37 -3.25 6.08
C ARG A 70 9.76 -3.84 7.34
N ARG A 71 8.61 -3.30 7.77
CA ARG A 71 8.00 -3.70 9.05
C ARG A 71 6.50 -3.45 9.06
N TRP A 72 5.74 -4.48 9.43
CA TRP A 72 4.33 -4.34 9.77
C TRP A 72 4.19 -3.81 11.20
N LEU A 73 3.57 -2.64 11.36
CA LEU A 73 3.55 -1.94 12.65
C LEU A 73 2.68 -2.65 13.70
N GLU A 74 1.57 -3.27 13.29
CA GLU A 74 0.64 -3.94 14.21
C GLU A 74 1.06 -5.39 14.53
N ALA A 75 2.15 -5.90 13.94
CA ALA A 75 2.59 -7.28 14.11
C ALA A 75 2.77 -7.67 15.60
N GLY A 76 3.34 -6.77 16.41
CA GLY A 76 3.53 -7.01 17.84
C GLY A 76 2.21 -7.13 18.60
N ALA A 77 1.25 -6.24 18.32
CA ALA A 77 -0.07 -6.27 18.92
C ALA A 77 -0.83 -7.54 18.56
N VAL A 78 -0.75 -7.99 17.29
CA VAL A 78 -1.39 -9.23 16.86
C VAL A 78 -0.73 -10.46 17.48
N ARG A 79 0.60 -10.48 17.59
CA ARG A 79 1.32 -11.59 18.26
C ARG A 79 0.94 -11.69 19.75
N GLY A 80 0.98 -10.58 20.48
CA GLY A 80 0.51 -10.55 21.87
C GLY A 80 -0.97 -10.90 21.97
N TRP A 81 -1.73 -10.45 20.97
CA TRP A 81 -3.09 -10.81 20.62
C TRP A 81 -3.38 -12.31 20.79
N LEU A 82 -2.76 -13.05 19.87
CA LEU A 82 -2.86 -14.49 19.67
C LEU A 82 -2.27 -15.30 20.83
N ALA A 83 -1.22 -14.80 21.48
CA ALA A 83 -0.58 -15.46 22.61
C ALA A 83 -1.51 -15.65 23.83
N ARG A 84 -2.54 -14.80 23.96
CA ARG A 84 -3.52 -14.88 25.07
C ARG A 84 -4.46 -16.07 25.01
N ARG A 85 -4.54 -16.77 23.87
CA ARG A 85 -5.37 -17.98 23.66
C ARG A 85 -6.79 -17.86 24.25
N PRO A 86 -7.61 -16.88 23.80
CA PRO A 86 -8.98 -16.75 24.27
C PRO A 86 -9.82 -18.00 23.96
N PRO A 87 -10.87 -18.29 24.75
CA PRO A 87 -11.72 -19.48 24.58
C PRO A 87 -12.39 -19.55 23.20
N THR A 88 -12.70 -18.39 22.62
CA THR A 88 -13.04 -18.28 21.20
C THR A 88 -11.78 -17.88 20.43
N PRO A 89 -11.25 -18.73 19.53
CA PRO A 89 -10.10 -18.36 18.71
C PRO A 89 -10.49 -17.23 17.77
N TRP A 90 -9.60 -16.27 17.55
CA TRP A 90 -9.83 -15.24 16.54
C TRP A 90 -8.86 -15.46 15.37
N ILE A 91 -9.29 -15.04 14.20
CA ILE A 91 -8.62 -15.29 12.92
C ILE A 91 -8.34 -13.91 12.31
N PRO A 92 -7.13 -13.34 12.53
CA PRO A 92 -6.79 -12.03 12.03
C PRO A 92 -6.54 -12.05 10.53
N VAL A 93 -7.23 -11.18 9.79
CA VAL A 93 -6.96 -10.86 8.38
C VAL A 93 -6.18 -9.55 8.36
N VAL A 94 -4.95 -9.61 7.86
CA VAL A 94 -3.97 -8.52 7.94
C VAL A 94 -3.35 -8.25 6.58
N ALA A 95 -2.61 -7.14 6.46
CA ALA A 95 -1.90 -6.74 5.25
C ALA A 95 -2.79 -6.69 3.99
N GLY A 96 -4.06 -6.27 4.13
CA GLY A 96 -4.95 -6.04 2.99
C GLY A 96 -4.28 -5.16 1.92
N GLY A 97 -4.17 -5.67 0.69
CA GLY A 97 -3.48 -4.99 -0.42
C GLY A 97 -1.96 -4.79 -0.26
N GLY A 98 -1.35 -5.43 0.75
CA GLY A 98 0.05 -5.23 1.16
C GLY A 98 0.21 -4.33 2.40
N GLY A 99 -0.88 -3.75 2.91
CA GLY A 99 -0.85 -2.76 4.00
C GLY A 99 -0.57 -1.34 3.51
N VAL A 100 -1.02 -0.35 4.28
CA VAL A 100 -0.85 1.08 3.97
C VAL A 100 0.62 1.45 4.15
N PRO A 101 1.34 1.86 3.09
CA PRO A 101 2.76 2.20 3.19
C PRO A 101 2.95 3.51 3.95
N VAL A 102 3.78 3.49 4.99
CA VAL A 102 4.10 4.62 5.85
C VAL A 102 5.61 4.79 6.01
N ILE A 103 6.06 6.03 6.15
CA ILE A 103 7.47 6.36 6.39
C ILE A 103 7.63 6.77 7.85
N ARG A 104 8.69 6.29 8.48
CA ARG A 104 9.05 6.71 9.85
C ARG A 104 9.69 8.10 9.83
N GLN A 105 9.13 9.01 10.62
CA GLN A 105 9.59 10.37 10.81
C GLN A 105 10.47 10.48 12.07
N ARG A 106 11.12 11.63 12.24
CA ARG A 106 11.84 11.96 13.49
C ARG A 106 10.87 11.91 14.68
N GLY A 107 11.35 11.42 15.82
CA GLY A 107 10.53 11.25 17.03
C GLY A 107 9.57 10.06 17.04
N GLY A 108 9.75 9.09 16.13
CA GLY A 108 8.99 7.83 16.16
C GLY A 108 7.57 7.91 15.57
N ARG A 109 7.17 9.07 15.04
CA ARG A 109 5.90 9.25 14.33
C ARG A 109 5.96 8.58 12.96
N THR A 110 4.82 8.19 12.41
CA THR A 110 4.71 7.69 11.04
C THR A 110 3.79 8.59 10.21
N GLY A 111 4.22 8.90 8.99
CA GLY A 111 3.45 9.67 8.00
C GLY A 111 3.14 8.84 6.77
N GLY A 112 2.16 9.28 5.97
CA GLY A 112 1.89 8.67 4.67
C GLY A 112 3.15 8.66 3.79
N SER A 113 3.32 7.60 3.01
CA SER A 113 4.54 7.38 2.21
C SER A 113 4.61 8.19 0.90
N THR A 114 3.59 8.97 0.56
CA THR A 114 3.62 9.83 -0.61
C THR A 114 4.74 10.87 -0.43
N PRO A 115 5.74 10.94 -1.33
CA PRO A 115 6.75 11.98 -1.27
C PRO A 115 6.03 13.33 -1.30
N SER A 116 6.19 14.12 -0.24
CA SER A 116 5.69 15.48 -0.16
C SER A 116 6.54 16.38 -1.05
N SER A 117 6.37 16.31 -2.37
CA SER A 117 6.75 17.41 -3.26
C SER A 117 5.61 18.42 -3.43
N THR A 118 4.41 18.17 -2.86
CA THR A 118 3.21 18.98 -3.11
C THR A 118 2.48 19.49 -1.86
N ARG A 119 3.11 19.56 -0.68
CA ARG A 119 2.42 20.15 0.49
C ARG A 119 3.33 20.76 1.57
N THR A 120 4.14 21.73 1.16
CA THR A 120 4.75 22.74 2.06
C THR A 120 4.59 24.11 1.42
N GLY A 121 3.35 24.58 1.37
CA GLY A 121 3.03 25.99 1.18
C GLY A 121 1.96 26.34 2.23
N PRO A 122 1.98 27.57 2.80
CA PRO A 122 0.91 27.99 3.69
C PRO A 122 -0.42 27.92 2.93
N ARG A 123 -1.45 27.33 3.56
CA ARG A 123 -2.81 27.41 3.03
C ARG A 123 -3.32 28.86 3.22
N PRO A 124 -4.11 29.39 2.27
CA PRO A 124 -4.88 30.61 2.51
C PRO A 124 -5.87 30.42 3.65
#